data_AF-A0A843W580-F1
#
_entry.id   AF-A0A843W580-F1
#
_cell.length_a   1.000
_cell.length_b   1.000
_cell.length_c   1.000
_cell.angle_alpha   90.00
_cell.angle_beta   90.00
_cell.angle_gamma   90.00
#
_symmetry.space_group_name_H-M   'P 1'
#
loop_
_entity.id
_entity.type
_entity.pdbx_description
1 polymer ?
#
loop_
_entity_poly.entity_id
_entity_poly.type
_entity_poly.pdbx_seq_one_letter_code
_entity_poly.pdbx_strand_id
1 'polypeptide(L)' 'MALTREQAEASNLVIGTLPILGRVARVLVDPSASLCFASEEFYESLGHQLPARLYVLQLRGFDVILGMDWLEAHLAVVD' A
#
# COMPACT_ATOMS: atom_id res chain seq x y z
N MET A 1 -8.29 8.03 -10.95
CA MET A 1 -9.33 7.35 -10.15
C MET A 1 -8.67 6.95 -8.84
N ALA A 2 -9.16 7.44 -7.71
CA ALA A 2 -8.65 7.04 -6.39
C ALA A 2 -9.60 5.96 -5.85
N LEU A 3 -9.06 4.81 -5.46
CA LEU A 3 -9.81 3.77 -4.74
C LEU A 3 -10.33 4.37 -3.43
N THR A 4 -11.65 4.43 -3.26
CA THR A 4 -12.25 4.89 -2.01
C THR A 4 -12.25 3.77 -0.97
N ARG A 5 -12.37 4.15 0.30
CA ARG A 5 -12.44 3.20 1.41
C ARG A 5 -13.63 2.22 1.25
N GLU A 6 -14.80 2.68 0.77
CA GLU A 6 -15.91 1.77 0.50
C GLU A 6 -15.62 0.77 -0.64
N GLN A 7 -14.87 1.18 -1.67
CA GLN A 7 -14.44 0.26 -2.73
C GLN A 7 -13.40 -0.73 -2.21
N ALA A 8 -12.60 -0.31 -1.22
CA ALA A 8 -11.68 -1.19 -0.53
C ALA A 8 -12.39 -2.26 0.29
N GLU A 9 -13.45 -1.89 1.02
CA GLU A 9 -14.17 -2.79 1.92
C GLU A 9 -15.10 -3.79 1.19
N ALA A 10 -15.44 -3.55 -0.09
CA ALA A 10 -16.32 -4.42 -0.89
C ALA A 10 -15.58 -5.39 -1.83
N SER A 11 -14.29 -5.19 -2.04
CA SER A 11 -13.44 -6.05 -2.87
C SER A 11 -12.57 -6.92 -1.95
N ASN A 12 -11.91 -7.95 -2.49
CA ASN A 12 -11.14 -8.96 -1.73
C ASN A 12 -9.82 -8.40 -1.14
N LEU A 13 -9.88 -7.17 -0.60
CA LEU A 13 -8.78 -6.34 -0.21
C LEU A 13 -8.60 -6.46 1.29
N VAL A 14 -7.41 -6.85 1.69
CA VAL A 14 -7.05 -6.92 3.11
C VAL A 14 -6.56 -5.54 3.53
N ILE A 15 -7.27 -4.93 4.48
CA ILE A 15 -6.88 -3.68 5.11
C ILE A 15 -6.14 -4.02 6.40
N GLY A 16 -4.89 -3.55 6.52
CA GLY A 16 -4.06 -3.79 7.68
C GLY A 16 -3.24 -2.58 8.10
N THR A 17 -2.45 -2.74 9.16
CA THR A 17 -1.41 -1.78 9.51
C THR A 17 -0.06 -2.47 9.54
N LEU A 18 0.97 -1.84 8.97
CA LEU A 18 2.34 -2.36 8.97
C LEU A 18 3.31 -1.30 9.48
N PRO A 19 4.29 -1.67 10.33
CA PRO A 19 5.39 -0.79 10.67
C PRO A 19 6.37 -0.69 9.48
N ILE A 20 6.56 0.52 8.96
CA ILE A 20 7.49 0.85 7.88
C ILE A 20 8.42 1.95 8.37
N LEU A 21 9.72 1.64 8.48
CA LEU A 21 10.75 2.59 8.96
C LEU A 21 10.38 3.33 10.25
N GLY A 22 9.76 2.62 11.20
CA GLY A 22 9.34 3.18 12.49
C GLY A 22 8.03 3.96 12.47
N ARG A 23 7.30 3.99 11.36
CA ARG A 23 5.94 4.56 11.25
C ARG A 23 4.90 3.47 11.02
N VAL A 24 3.75 3.60 11.66
CA VAL A 24 2.61 2.72 11.39
C VAL A 24 1.90 3.22 10.14
N ALA A 25 1.85 2.39 9.10
CA ALA A 25 1.20 2.69 7.83
C ALA A 25 -0.12 1.93 7.73
N ARG A 26 -1.18 2.57 7.23
CA ARG A 26 -2.40 1.90 6.77
C ARG A 26 -2.12 1.30 5.40
N VAL A 27 -2.19 -0.02 5.31
CA VAL A 27 -1.82 -0.76 4.11
C VAL A 27 -3.04 -1.42 3.50
N LEU A 28 -3.19 -1.22 2.20
CA LEU A 28 -4.11 -1.96 1.36
C LEU A 28 -3.33 -3.06 0.64
N VAL A 29 -3.69 -4.32 0.84
CA VAL A 29 -3.18 -5.42 0.02
C VAL A 29 -4.11 -5.61 -1.16
N ASP A 30 -3.60 -5.36 -2.37
CA ASP A 30 -4.38 -5.41 -3.60
C ASP A 30 -3.73 -6.34 -4.64
N PRO A 31 -4.13 -7.63 -4.68
CA PRO A 31 -3.66 -8.57 -5.70
C PRO A 31 -4.08 -8.19 -7.13
N SER A 32 -5.02 -7.25 -7.30
CA SER A 32 -5.39 -6.73 -8.62
C SER A 32 -4.50 -5.58 -9.09
N ALA A 33 -3.71 -4.97 -8.19
CA ALA A 33 -2.71 -3.97 -8.52
C ALA A 33 -1.40 -4.65 -8.95
N SER A 34 -0.87 -4.33 -10.13
CA SER A 34 0.41 -4.90 -10.58
C SER A 34 1.64 -4.30 -9.88
N LEU A 35 1.49 -3.10 -9.28
CA LEU A 35 2.59 -2.31 -8.72
C LEU A 35 2.26 -1.84 -7.31
N CYS A 36 3.32 -1.59 -6.53
CA CYS A 36 3.22 -0.97 -5.23
C CYS A 36 3.14 0.56 -5.30
N PHE A 37 2.30 1.15 -4.44
CA PHE A 37 2.12 2.60 -4.35
C PHE A 37 2.26 3.11 -2.93
N ALA A 38 2.75 4.33 -2.77
CA ALA A 38 2.78 5.05 -1.50
C ALA A 38 2.09 6.42 -1.65
N SER A 39 1.46 6.90 -0.58
CA SER A 39 0.91 8.26 -0.56
C SER A 39 2.04 9.29 -0.48
N GLU A 40 1.83 10.46 -1.09
CA GLU A 40 2.77 11.60 -0.97
C GLU A 40 3.01 11.96 0.50
N GLU A 41 1.94 12.07 1.30
CA GLU A 41 2.02 12.37 2.74
C GLU A 41 2.88 11.34 3.49
N PHE A 42 2.70 10.05 3.20
CA PHE A 42 3.48 9.02 3.86
C PHE A 42 4.94 9.06 3.42
N TYR A 43 5.21 9.27 2.13
CA TYR A 43 6.57 9.41 1.60
C TYR A 43 7.32 10.61 2.21
N GLU A 44 6.66 11.76 2.35
CA GLU A 44 7.19 12.93 3.02
C GLU A 44 7.49 12.64 4.50
N SER A 45 6.58 11.94 5.18
CA SER A 45 6.77 11.57 6.58
C SER A 45 8.01 10.69 6.79
N LEU A 46 8.39 9.88 5.79
CA LEU A 46 9.56 9.02 5.81
C LEU A 46 10.85 9.74 5.40
N GLY A 47 10.81 11.06 5.19
CA GLY A 47 11.98 11.83 4.75
C GLY A 47 12.43 11.43 3.34
N HIS A 48 11.47 11.11 2.47
CA HIS A 48 11.71 10.67 1.09
C HIS A 48 12.47 9.34 0.97
N GLN A 49 12.34 8.46 1.97
CA GLN A 49 12.91 7.11 1.94
C GLN A 49 11.80 6.06 1.84
N LEU A 50 11.91 5.17 0.85
CA LEU A 50 11.04 4.00 0.72
C LEU A 50 11.91 2.74 0.77
N PRO A 51 11.56 1.74 1.59
CA PRO A 51 12.33 0.51 1.69
C PRO A 51 12.16 -0.41 0.47
N ALA A 52 11.27 -0.06 -0.45
CA ALA A 52 10.97 -0.80 -1.67
C ALA A 52 10.69 0.16 -2.83
N ARG A 53 10.58 -0.39 -4.05
CA ARG A 53 10.20 0.35 -5.24
C ARG A 53 8.69 0.64 -5.21
N LEU A 54 8.33 1.77 -4.63
CA LEU A 54 6.95 2.26 -4.55
C LEU A 54 6.79 3.49 -5.44
N TYR A 55 5.68 3.53 -6.20
CA TYR A 55 5.29 4.71 -6.96
C TYR A 55 4.52 5.66 -6.04
N VAL A 56 4.98 6.91 -5.95
CA VAL A 56 4.33 7.91 -5.11
C VAL A 56 3.16 8.52 -5.88
N LEU A 57 1.97 8.49 -5.29
CA LEU A 57 0.73 9.03 -5.87
C LEU A 57 -0.11 9.72 -4.80
N GLN A 58 -1.08 10.53 -5.23
CA GLN A 58 -2.14 11.01 -4.34
C GLN A 58 -3.11 9.88 -3.99
N LEU A 59 -2.89 9.25 -2.85
CA LEU A 59 -3.77 8.25 -2.25
C LEU A 59 -4.62 8.90 -1.15
N ARG A 60 -5.85 8.40 -0.96
CA ARG A 60 -6.72 8.79 0.16
C ARG A 60 -7.11 7.55 0.95
N GLY A 61 -7.08 7.66 2.28
CA GLY A 61 -7.50 6.59 3.20
C GLY A 61 -6.44 5.52 3.48
N PHE A 62 -5.41 5.40 2.64
CA PHE A 62 -4.30 4.47 2.79
C PHE A 62 -2.96 5.18 2.59
N ASP A 63 -1.94 4.64 3.24
CA ASP A 63 -0.57 5.15 3.18
C ASP A 63 0.27 4.35 2.17
N VAL A 64 0.00 3.05 2.05
CA VAL A 64 0.65 2.15 1.09
C VAL A 64 -0.37 1.20 0.46
N ILE A 65 -0.21 0.92 -0.84
CA ILE A 65 -0.86 -0.18 -1.54
C ILE A 65 0.23 -1.19 -1.92
N LEU A 66 0.08 -2.44 -1.47
CA LEU A 66 0.94 -3.55 -1.87
C LEU A 66 0.29 -4.27 -3.06
N GLY A 67 0.96 -4.20 -4.21
CA GLY A 67 0.58 -4.88 -5.44
C GLY A 67 1.33 -6.19 -5.64
N MET A 68 1.03 -6.86 -6.75
CA MET A 68 1.58 -8.16 -7.14
C MET A 68 3.10 -8.19 -7.23
N ASP A 69 3.74 -7.10 -7.64
CA ASP A 69 5.21 -6.99 -7.66
C ASP A 69 5.85 -7.27 -6.29
N TRP A 70 5.23 -6.80 -5.20
CA TRP A 70 5.69 -7.11 -3.85
C TRP A 70 5.16 -8.44 -3.36
N LEU A 71 3.90 -8.78 -3.64
CA LEU A 71 3.27 -10.02 -3.18
C LEU A 71 3.99 -11.26 -3.74
N GLU A 72 4.29 -11.26 -5.04
CA GLU A 72 5.04 -12.34 -5.70
C GLU A 72 6.49 -12.40 -5.20
N ALA A 73 7.15 -11.25 -5.05
CA ALA A 73 8.52 -11.19 -4.56
C ALA A 73 8.69 -11.77 -3.14
N HIS A 74 7.63 -11.74 -2.33
CA HIS A 74 7.65 -12.22 -0.95
C HIS A 74 6.82 -13.49 -0.73
N LEU A 75 6.34 -14.13 -1.80
CA LEU A 75 5.50 -15.32 -1.75
C LEU A 75 4.32 -15.14 -0.77
N ALA A 76 3.71 -13.95 -0.79
CA ALA A 76 2.62 -13.62 0.10
C ALA A 76 1.43 -14.54 -0.16
N VAL A 77 0.91 -15.17 0.89
CA VAL A 77 -0.32 -15.95 0.84
C VAL A 77 -1.42 -15.10 1.44
N VAL A 78 -2.44 -14.83 0.64
CA VAL A 78 -3.70 -14.23 1.09
C VAL A 78 -4.65 -15.40 1.32
N ASP A 79 -4.93 -15.71 2.59
CA ASP A 79 -5.88 -16.75 3.03
C ASP A 79 -7.23 -16.11 3.43
#